data_AF-A0A1C2GJD0-F1
#
_entry.id   AF-A0A1C2GJD0-F1
#
_cell.length_a   1.000
_cell.length_b   1.000
_cell.length_c   1.000
_cell.angle_alpha   90.00
_cell.angle_beta   90.00
_cell.angle_gamma   90.00
#
_symmetry.space_group_name_H-M   'P 1'
#
loop_
_entity.id
_entity.type
_entity.pdbx_description
1 polymer ?
#
loop_
_entity_poly.entity_id
_entity_poly.type
_entity_poly.pdbx_seq_one_letter_code
_entity_poly.pdbx_strand_id
1 'polypeptide(L)'
;MRIKTIVLIIVTILLTVIIMQNTRPITFNILFWQASVSGLVMMAVVAIISLIIGIMIGRPTRVRFDDSHPSMDNPTGKAADTLSDEDRDYIN
;
A
#
# COMPACT_ATOMS: atom_id res chain seq x y z
N MET A 1 -0.89 -37.03 -9.45
CA MET A 1 -0.81 -35.55 -9.55
C MET A 1 -1.77 -35.10 -10.63
N ARG A 2 -2.58 -34.06 -10.39
CA ARG A 2 -3.44 -33.48 -11.44
C ARG A 2 -2.53 -32.85 -12.50
N ILE A 3 -2.94 -32.87 -13.78
CA ILE A 3 -2.15 -32.28 -14.88
C ILE A 3 -1.70 -30.84 -14.56
N LYS A 4 -2.57 -30.07 -13.87
CA LYS A 4 -2.30 -28.70 -13.40
C LYS A 4 -1.09 -28.62 -12.47
N THR A 5 -0.90 -29.60 -11.58
CA THR A 5 0.23 -29.65 -10.65
C THR A 5 1.52 -29.97 -11.38
N ILE A 6 1.49 -30.91 -12.33
CA ILE A 6 2.67 -31.27 -13.14
C ILE A 6 3.11 -30.08 -13.99
N VAL A 7 2.17 -29.41 -14.65
CA VAL A 7 2.45 -28.19 -15.44
C VAL A 7 3.04 -27.10 -14.55
N LEU A 8 2.47 -26.87 -13.36
CA LEU A 8 2.99 -25.87 -12.43
C LEU A 8 4.43 -26.18 -11.99
N ILE A 9 4.73 -27.44 -11.68
CA ILE A 9 6.09 -27.87 -11.32
C ILE A 9 7.06 -27.61 -12.47
N ILE A 10 6.71 -28.02 -13.69
CA ILE A 10 7.55 -27.82 -14.89
C ILE A 10 7.80 -26.33 -15.13
N VAL A 11 6.76 -25.51 -15.09
CA VAL A 11 6.87 -24.04 -15.23
C VAL A 11 7.79 -23.46 -14.16
N THR A 12 7.66 -23.92 -12.91
CA THR A 12 8.48 -23.42 -11.80
C THR A 12 9.96 -23.78 -11.98
N ILE A 13 10.26 -25.01 -12.39
CA ILE A 13 11.63 -25.45 -12.70
C ILE A 13 12.21 -24.63 -13.85
N LEU A 14 11.46 -24.47 -14.95
CA LEU A 14 11.89 -23.68 -16.11
C LEU A 14 12.15 -22.22 -15.72
N LEU A 15 11.24 -21.60 -14.97
CA LEU A 15 11.41 -20.24 -14.47
C LEU A 15 12.69 -20.11 -13.63
N THR A 16 12.92 -21.05 -12.73
CA THR A 16 14.11 -21.06 -11.87
C THR A 16 15.40 -21.14 -12.71
N VAL A 17 15.43 -22.03 -13.71
CA VAL A 17 16.58 -22.17 -14.62
C VAL A 17 16.81 -20.89 -15.42
N ILE A 18 15.75 -20.27 -15.96
CA ILE A 18 15.86 -19.00 -16.70
C ILE A 18 16.44 -17.91 -15.80
N ILE A 19 15.98 -17.80 -14.56
CA ILE A 19 16.51 -16.83 -13.60
C ILE A 19 17.99 -17.10 -13.35
N MET A 20 18.39 -18.34 -13.05
CA MET A 20 19.79 -18.69 -12.83
C MET A 20 20.66 -18.36 -14.05
N GLN A 21 20.21 -18.68 -15.27
CA GLN A 21 20.97 -18.37 -16.49
C GLN A 21 21.15 -16.87 -16.75
N ASN A 22 20.21 -16.05 -16.27
CA ASN A 22 20.25 -14.60 -16.46
C ASN A 22 20.83 -13.84 -15.24
N THR A 23 21.43 -14.53 -14.27
CA THR A 23 22.09 -13.90 -13.11
C THR A 23 23.51 -13.41 -13.40
N ARG A 24 23.66 -12.57 -14.43
CA ARG A 24 24.95 -11.94 -14.71
C ARG A 24 25.33 -10.98 -13.58
N PRO A 25 26.53 -11.10 -12.99
CA PRO A 25 26.97 -10.19 -11.94
C PRO A 25 27.25 -8.81 -12.53
N ILE A 26 26.69 -7.79 -11.91
CA ILE A 26 26.94 -6.38 -12.21
C ILE A 26 27.57 -5.77 -10.96
N THR A 27 28.66 -5.04 -11.14
CA THR A 27 29.35 -4.35 -10.04
C THR A 27 28.67 -3.02 -9.79
N PHE A 28 28.20 -2.80 -8.56
CA PHE A 28 27.64 -1.53 -8.13
C PHE A 28 28.63 -0.82 -7.20
N ASN A 29 28.91 0.44 -7.52
CA ASN A 29 29.66 1.34 -6.66
C ASN A 29 28.64 2.14 -5.82
N ILE A 30 28.54 1.83 -4.53
CA ILE A 30 27.65 2.50 -3.59
C ILE A 30 28.52 3.33 -2.65
N LEU A 31 28.65 4.62 -2.94
CA LEU A 31 29.53 5.56 -2.25
C LEU A 31 30.98 5.03 -2.18
N PHE A 32 31.36 4.40 -1.07
CA PHE A 32 32.71 3.86 -0.81
C PHE A 32 32.77 2.32 -0.86
N TRP A 33 31.66 1.66 -1.18
CA TRP A 33 31.56 0.20 -1.19
C TRP A 33 31.34 -0.34 -2.60
N GLN A 34 32.00 -1.45 -2.92
CA GLN A 34 31.82 -2.22 -4.14
C GLN A 34 31.14 -3.53 -3.81
N ALA A 35 29.97 -3.75 -4.42
CA ALA A 35 29.21 -4.98 -4.29
C ALA A 35 28.87 -5.51 -5.69
N SER A 36 29.18 -6.79 -5.91
CA SER A 36 28.80 -7.50 -7.14
C SER A 36 27.53 -8.29 -6.87
N VAL A 37 26.43 -7.88 -7.50
CA VAL A 37 25.13 -8.53 -7.38
C VAL A 37 24.56 -8.76 -8.77
N SER A 38 23.70 -9.77 -8.91
CA SER A 38 22.97 -9.97 -10.18
C SER A 38 22.14 -8.73 -10.50
N GLY A 39 22.25 -8.23 -11.73
CA GLY A 39 21.43 -7.10 -12.19
C GLY A 39 19.92 -7.36 -12.04
N LEU A 40 19.50 -8.62 -12.23
CA LEU A 40 18.12 -9.04 -12.07
C LEU A 40 17.64 -8.93 -10.62
N VAL A 41 18.50 -9.34 -9.67
CA VAL A 41 18.22 -9.21 -8.23
C VAL A 41 18.13 -7.74 -7.84
N MET A 42 19.05 -6.90 -8.34
CA MET A 42 19.02 -5.48 -8.04
C MET A 42 17.76 -4.80 -8.56
N MET A 43 17.33 -5.11 -9.79
CA MET A 43 16.08 -4.60 -10.36
C MET A 43 14.86 -5.00 -9.52
N ALA A 44 14.79 -6.25 -9.06
CA ALA A 44 13.72 -6.72 -8.20
C ALA A 44 13.68 -5.99 -6.85
N VAL A 45 14.85 -5.79 -6.22
CA VAL A 45 14.96 -5.05 -4.96
C VAL A 45 14.52 -3.60 -5.13
N VAL A 46 14.98 -2.92 -6.19
CA VAL A 46 14.58 -1.54 -6.48
C VAL A 46 13.07 -1.45 -6.73
N ALA A 47 12.47 -2.40 -7.45
CA ALA A 47 11.03 -2.44 -7.68
C ALA A 47 10.22 -2.61 -6.39
N ILE A 48 10.69 -3.45 -5.45
CA ILE A 48 10.04 -3.64 -4.14
C ILE A 48 10.15 -2.35 -3.32
N ILE A 49 11.32 -1.72 -3.27
CA ILE A 49 11.54 -0.48 -2.52
C ILE A 49 10.66 0.65 -3.07
N SER A 50 10.62 0.82 -4.39
CA SER A 50 9.79 1.86 -5.03
C SER A 50 8.30 1.61 -4.81
N LEU A 51 7.84 0.35 -4.82
CA LEU A 51 6.47 -0.01 -4.47
C LEU A 51 6.13 0.38 -3.02
N ILE A 52 7.00 0.05 -2.06
CA ILE A 52 6.79 0.38 -0.64
C ILE A 52 6.70 1.89 -0.46
N ILE A 53 7.63 2.64 -1.05
CA ILE A 53 7.63 4.11 -1.01
C ILE A 53 6.35 4.66 -1.65
N GLY A 54 5.96 4.15 -2.82
CA GLY A 54 4.74 4.55 -3.52
C GLY A 54 3.47 4.30 -2.69
N ILE A 55 3.37 3.16 -2.01
CA ILE A 55 2.25 2.84 -1.11
C ILE A 55 2.25 3.78 0.11
N MET A 56 3.41 4.09 0.67
CA MET A 56 3.52 4.96 1.83
C MET A 56 3.11 6.40 1.52
N ILE A 57 3.56 6.93 0.37
CA ILE A 57 3.22 8.29 -0.11
C ILE A 57 1.76 8.33 -0.59
N GLY A 58 1.33 7.30 -1.32
CA GLY A 58 0.01 7.24 -1.94
C GLY A 58 -1.14 6.98 -0.96
N ARG A 59 -0.86 6.79 0.34
CA ARG A 59 -1.90 6.52 1.34
C ARG A 59 -2.73 7.80 1.54
N PRO A 60 -4.00 7.86 1.08
CA PRO A 60 -4.81 9.06 1.24
C PRO A 60 -4.99 9.29 2.74
N THR A 61 -4.44 10.39 3.24
CA THR A 61 -4.73 10.82 4.61
C THR A 61 -6.22 11.10 4.66
N ARG A 62 -6.95 10.43 5.56
CA ARG A 62 -8.33 10.77 5.84
C ARG A 62 -8.34 12.23 6.25
N VAL A 63 -8.89 13.08 5.38
CA VAL A 63 -9.18 14.47 5.72
C VAL A 63 -10.07 14.39 6.95
N ARG A 64 -9.52 14.80 8.10
CA ARG A 64 -10.35 14.99 9.29
C ARG A 64 -11.16 16.22 8.99
N PHE A 65 -12.44 16.03 8.69
CA PHE A 65 -13.40 17.12 8.76
C PHE A 65 -13.39 17.56 10.21
N ASP A 66 -12.98 18.80 10.44
CA ASP A 66 -12.99 19.40 11.76
C ASP A 66 -14.45 19.71 12.09
N ASP A 67 -15.03 18.93 13.01
CA ASP A 67 -16.39 19.14 13.49
C ASP A 67 -16.54 20.47 14.27
N SER A 68 -15.43 21.18 14.51
CA SER A 68 -15.39 22.47 15.20
C SER A 68 -15.80 23.66 14.32
N HIS A 69 -15.95 23.46 13.00
CA HIS A 69 -16.39 24.50 12.10
C HIS A 69 -17.87 24.37 11.76
N PRO A 70 -18.69 25.42 12.00
CA PRO A 70 -20.10 25.40 11.61
C PRO A 70 -20.20 25.20 10.10
N SER A 71 -20.68 24.04 9.69
CA SER A 71 -21.00 23.75 8.30
C SER A 71 -22.29 24.47 7.92
N MET A 72 -22.54 24.71 6.62
CA MET A 72 -23.82 25.28 6.17
C MET A 72 -25.03 24.42 6.61
N ASP A 73 -24.80 23.15 6.90
CA ASP A 73 -25.83 22.19 7.34
C ASP A 73 -25.96 22.12 8.88
N ASN A 74 -24.98 22.61 9.64
CA ASN A 74 -25.03 22.74 11.11
C ASN A 74 -24.40 24.06 11.57
N PRO A 75 -25.10 25.20 11.38
CA PRO A 75 -24.56 26.53 11.68
C PRO A 75 -24.31 26.79 13.17
N THR A 76 -24.87 25.97 14.07
CA THR A 76 -24.75 26.14 15.52
C THR A 76 -23.67 25.25 16.14
N GLY A 77 -23.09 24.29 15.40
CA GLY A 77 -22.02 23.39 15.88
C GLY A 77 -22.39 22.54 17.09
N LYS A 78 -23.66 22.52 17.50
CA LYS A 78 -24.17 21.69 18.58
C LYS A 78 -24.59 20.35 18.00
N ALA A 79 -24.40 19.26 18.76
CA ALA A 79 -25.00 17.98 18.43
C ALA A 79 -26.50 18.22 18.21
N ALA A 80 -27.03 17.74 17.09
CA ALA A 80 -28.41 18.00 16.67
C ALA A 80 -29.38 17.58 17.77
N ASP A 81 -29.77 18.55 18.59
CA ASP A 81 -30.86 18.42 19.52
C ASP A 81 -32.13 18.62 18.70
N THR A 82 -32.58 17.52 18.10
CA THR A 82 -33.74 17.51 17.20
C THR A 82 -35.06 17.59 17.95
N LEU A 83 -35.04 17.68 19.29
CA LEU A 83 -36.23 17.84 20.10
C LEU A 83 -36.47 19.32 20.35
N SER A 84 -37.67 19.78 20.01
CA SER A 84 -38.13 21.11 20.40
C SER A 84 -38.32 21.19 21.91
N ASP A 85 -38.24 22.40 22.47
CA ASP A 85 -38.49 22.61 23.91
C ASP A 85 -39.90 22.13 24.32
N GLU A 86 -40.86 22.19 23.40
CA GLU A 86 -42.22 21.66 23.59
C GLU A 86 -42.25 20.13 23.65
N ASP A 87 -41.48 19.43 22.80
CA ASP A 87 -41.44 17.95 22.79
C ASP A 87 -40.82 17.36 24.07
N ARG A 88 -39.94 18.12 24.72
CA ARG A 88 -39.25 17.70 25.96
C ARG A 88 -40.21 17.57 27.15
N ASP A 89 -41.25 18.41 27.19
CA ASP A 89 -42.26 18.39 28.25
C ASP A 89 -43.20 17.18 28.16
N TYR A 90 -43.26 16.49 27.01
CA TYR A 90 -44.07 15.28 26.83
C TYR A 90 -43.38 13.98 27.28
N ILE A 91 -42.06 14.01 27.51
CA ILE A 91 -41.28 12.80 27.85
C ILE A 91 -41.10 12.66 29.38
N ASN A 92 -41.36 13.72 30.15
CA ASN A 92 -41.26 13.75 31.61
C ASN A 92 -42.60 13.44 32.30
#